data_AF-A0A483CPT6-F1
#
_entry.id   AF-A0A483CPT6-F1
#
_cell.length_a   1.000
_cell.length_b   1.000
_cell.length_c   1.000
_cell.angle_alpha   90.00
_cell.angle_beta   90.00
_cell.angle_gamma   90.00
#
_symmetry.space_group_name_H-M   'P 1'
#
loop_
_entity.id
_entity.type
_entity.pdbx_description
1 polymer ?
#
loop_
_entity_poly.entity_id
_entity_poly.type
_entity_poly.pdbx_seq_one_letter_code
_entity_poly.pdbx_strand_id
1 'polypeptide(L)' 'MIRHECGYEEPAYCRKCGRPLEYDPRRGIYCPHCGRQVTMLCPQCGKRW' A
#
# COMPACT_ATOMS: atom_id res chain seq x y z
N MET A 1 -1.87 7.47 4.36
CA MET A 1 -2.92 6.56 3.86
C MET A 1 -2.54 6.22 2.43
N ILE A 2 -2.62 4.95 2.04
CA ILE A 2 -2.37 4.54 0.66
C ILE A 2 -3.65 4.73 -0.12
N ARG A 3 -3.55 5.29 -1.33
CA ARG A 3 -4.71 5.54 -2.20
C ARG A 3 -4.67 4.60 -3.40
N HIS A 4 -5.78 3.92 -3.65
CA HIS A 4 -5.94 3.07 -4.81
C HIS A 4 -6.43 3.89 -6.00
N GLU A 5 -6.16 3.40 -7.22
CA GLU A 5 -6.67 4.02 -8.47
C GLU A 5 -8.20 4.14 -8.49
N CYS A 6 -8.93 3.24 -7.81
CA CYS A 6 -10.38 3.29 -7.73
C CYS A 6 -10.94 4.36 -6.77
N GLY A 7 -10.07 5.09 -6.07
CA GLY A 7 -10.45 6.13 -5.11
C GLY A 7 -10.53 5.66 -3.65
N TYR A 8 -10.34 4.37 -3.39
CA TYR A 8 -10.31 3.82 -2.05
C TYR A 8 -9.00 4.15 -1.32
N GLU A 9 -9.06 4.61 -0.07
CA GLU A 9 -7.90 4.98 0.73
C GLU A 9 -7.91 4.26 2.08
N GLU A 10 -6.81 3.62 2.45
CA GLU A 10 -6.68 3.01 3.78
C GLU A 10 -5.32 3.29 4.41
N PRO A 11 -5.23 3.36 5.75
CA PRO A 11 -3.95 3.45 6.43
C PRO A 11 -3.28 2.06 6.45
N ALA A 12 -2.23 1.88 5.66
CA ALA A 12 -1.41 0.68 5.68
C ALA A 12 -0.09 0.93 6.42
N TYR A 13 0.28 0.02 7.32
CA TYR A 13 1.51 0.12 8.12
C TYR A 13 2.41 -1.09 7.89
N CYS A 14 3.72 -0.86 7.88
CA CYS A 14 4.69 -1.92 7.73
C CYS A 14 4.73 -2.78 9.00
N ARG A 15 4.51 -4.10 8.86
CA ARG A 15 4.60 -5.05 9.98
C ARG A 15 6.00 -5.16 10.60
N LYS A 16 7.06 -4.67 9.94
CA LYS A 16 8.45 -4.77 10.43
C LYS A 16 8.88 -3.54 11.25
N CYS A 17 8.52 -2.34 10.80
CA CYS A 17 8.96 -1.09 11.42
C CYS A 17 7.82 -0.23 12.00
N GLY A 18 6.56 -0.60 11.79
CA GLY A 18 5.38 0.14 12.27
C GLY A 18 5.11 1.45 11.54
N ARG A 19 5.95 1.85 10.57
CA ARG A 19 5.76 3.09 9.81
C ARG A 19 4.68 2.97 8.72
N PRO A 20 4.05 4.09 8.32
CA PRO A 20 3.11 4.09 7.22
C PRO A 20 3.78 3.62 5.92
N LEU A 21 3.04 2.82 5.16
CA LEU A 21 3.40 2.41 3.81
C LEU A 21 3.00 3.50 2.82
N GLU A 22 3.72 3.53 1.70
CA GLU A 22 3.46 4.41 0.57
C GLU A 22 3.02 3.60 -0.63
N TYR A 23 2.20 4.19 -1.48
CA TYR A 23 1.78 3.58 -2.75
C TYR A 23 2.45 4.34 -3.89
N ASP A 24 3.10 3.59 -4.77
CA ASP A 24 3.60 4.11 -6.05
C ASP A 24 2.95 3.32 -7.20
N PRO A 25 2.36 3.99 -8.20
CA PRO A 25 1.66 3.32 -9.29
C PRO A 25 2.55 2.43 -10.18
N ARG A 26 3.88 2.57 -10.10
CA ARG A 26 4.83 1.71 -10.84
C ARG A 26 5.33 0.54 -9.99
N ARG A 27 5.39 0.69 -8.67
CA ARG A 27 5.97 -0.28 -7.73
C ARG A 27 4.95 -0.97 -6.80
N GLY A 28 3.71 -0.51 -6.78
CA GLY A 28 2.69 -0.89 -5.81
C GLY A 28 2.95 -0.29 -4.43
N ILE A 29 2.45 -0.95 -3.39
CA ILE A 29 2.68 -0.51 -2.01
C ILE A 29 4.07 -0.94 -1.55
N TYR A 30 4.82 -0.01 -0.97
CA TYR A 30 6.12 -0.28 -0.41
C TYR A 30 6.37 0.48 0.90
N CYS A 31 7.32 -0.02 1.68
CA CYS A 31 7.81 0.66 2.88
C CYS A 31 9.06 1.48 2.54
N PRO A 32 9.05 2.82 2.67
CA PRO A 32 10.23 3.65 2.40
C PRO A 32 11.40 3.40 3.36
N HIS A 33 11.12 2.90 4.57
CA HIS A 33 12.14 2.66 5.59
C HIS A 33 12.79 1.27 5.49
N CYS A 34 12.02 0.25 5.13
CA CYS A 34 12.51 -1.13 5.06
C CYS A 34 12.78 -1.62 3.63
N GLY A 35 12.32 -0.89 2.61
CA GLY A 35 12.34 -1.32 1.21
C GLY A 35 11.41 -2.50 0.89
N ARG A 36 10.53 -2.88 1.82
CA ARG A 36 9.63 -4.03 1.63
C ARG A 36 8.45 -3.64 0.74
N GLN A 37 8.25 -4.40 -0.33
CA GLN A 37 7.02 -4.32 -1.13
C GLN A 37 5.93 -5.19 -0.54
N VAL A 38 4.70 -4.70 -0.63
CA VAL A 38 3.50 -5.36 -0.16
C VAL A 38 2.50 -5.37 -1.31
N THR A 39 1.97 -6.54 -1.61
CA THR A 39 0.87 -6.68 -2.56
C THR A 39 -0.37 -7.02 -1.76
N MET A 40 -1.41 -6.22 -1.91
CA MET A 40 -2.70 -6.41 -1.27
C MET A 40 -3.81 -6.11 -2.28
N LEU A 41 -4.96 -6.73 -2.06
CA LEU A 41 -6.14 -6.52 -2.89
C LEU A 41 -6.95 -5.40 -2.27
N CYS A 42 -7.40 -4.46 -3.10
CA CYS A 42 -8.31 -3.42 -2.69
C CYS A 42 -9.64 -4.05 -2.27
N PRO A 43 -10.14 -3.82 -1.04
CA PRO A 43 -11.38 -4.42 -0.57
C PRO A 43 -12.62 -3.86 -1.30
N GLN A 44 -12.50 -2.69 -1.94
CA GLN A 44 -13.61 -2.06 -2.66
C GLN A 44 -13.78 -2.64 -4.08
N CYS A 45 -12.69 -2.79 -4.84
CA CYS A 45 -12.77 -3.18 -6.26
C CYS A 45 -12.18 -4.56 -6.56
N GLY A 46 -11.55 -5.22 -5.59
CA GLY A 46 -10.93 -6.54 -5.74
C GLY A 46 -9.66 -6.55 -6.60
N LYS A 47 -9.22 -5.40 -7.13
CA LYS A 47 -7.97 -5.28 -7.90
C LYS A 47 -6.77 -5.18 -6.97
N ARG A 48 -5.60 -5.52 -7.52
CA ARG A 48 -4.31 -5.34 -6.84
C ARG A 48 -4.04 -3.85 -6.67
N TRP A 49 -3.45 -3.51 -5.53
CA TRP A 49 -2.86 -2.19 -5.33
C TRP A 49 -1.61 -2.02 -6.17
#